data_AF-A0A3N5HF23-F1
#
_entry.id   AF-A0A3N5HF23-F1
#
_cell.length_a   1.000
_cell.length_b   1.000
_cell.length_c   1.000
_cell.angle_alpha   90.00
_cell.angle_beta   90.00
_cell.angle_gamma   90.00
#
_symmetry.space_group_name_H-M   'P 1'
#
loop_
_entity.id
_entity.type
_entity.pdbx_description
1 polymer ?
#
loop_
_entity_poly.entity_id
_entity_poly.type
_entity_poly.pdbx_seq_one_letter_code
_entity_poly.pdbx_strand_id
1 'polypeptide(L)'
;MNDTGIGARVRRKEDHRFITGKGQYTDDINLPKQTYAYFVRSPHAHATIKSINTAKAKKIPGVVGIFTGDDVAKDKLGGLICGWMIHSKDGSP
;
A
#
# COMPACT_ATOMS: atom_id res chain seq x y z
N MET A 1 -37.82 -15.05 21.56
CA MET A 1 -36.54 -15.10 20.82
C MET A 1 -35.59 -14.16 21.53
N ASN A 2 -34.34 -14.54 21.78
CA ASN A 2 -33.39 -13.64 22.46
C ASN A 2 -33.01 -12.49 21.53
N ASP A 3 -32.98 -11.26 22.05
CA ASP A 3 -32.65 -10.06 21.27
C ASP A 3 -31.13 -9.91 21.04
N THR A 4 -30.30 -10.66 21.78
CA THR A 4 -28.84 -10.71 21.65
C THR A 4 -28.29 -12.11 21.93
N GLY A 5 -27.03 -12.38 21.56
CA GLY A 5 -26.32 -13.63 21.84
C GLY A 5 -26.33 -14.65 20.70
N ILE A 6 -25.79 -15.85 20.97
CA ILE A 6 -25.72 -16.95 19.99
C ILE A 6 -27.14 -17.36 19.60
N GLY A 7 -27.41 -17.41 18.29
CA GLY A 7 -28.72 -17.77 17.73
C GLY A 7 -29.72 -16.61 17.59
N ALA A 8 -29.39 -15.39 18.06
CA ALA A 8 -30.24 -14.21 17.88
C ALA A 8 -30.03 -13.56 16.49
N ARG A 9 -31.10 -13.03 15.88
CA ARG A 9 -31.03 -12.21 14.65
C ARG A 9 -30.63 -10.77 14.98
N VAL A 10 -29.39 -10.58 15.44
CA VAL A 10 -28.86 -9.25 15.77
C VAL A 10 -28.50 -8.44 14.52
N ARG A 11 -28.78 -7.14 14.55
CA ARG A 11 -28.26 -6.18 13.55
C ARG A 11 -26.76 -5.98 13.78
N ARG A 12 -26.03 -5.63 12.72
CA ARG A 12 -24.59 -5.35 12.81
C ARG A 12 -24.36 -4.07 13.62
N LYS A 13 -23.31 -4.06 14.45
CA LYS A 13 -22.96 -2.88 15.27
C LYS A 13 -22.36 -1.76 14.41
N GLU A 14 -21.78 -2.15 13.28
CA GLU A 14 -20.98 -1.30 12.42
C GLU A 14 -21.82 -0.49 11.41
N ASP A 15 -23.07 -0.92 11.16
CA ASP A 15 -23.92 -0.35 10.11
C ASP A 15 -24.04 1.16 10.25
N HIS A 16 -24.29 1.67 11.46
CA HIS A 16 -24.56 3.09 11.67
C HIS A 16 -23.44 3.99 11.15
N ARG A 17 -22.16 3.67 11.42
CA ARG A 17 -21.04 4.50 10.94
C ARG A 17 -20.90 4.42 9.43
N PHE A 18 -21.10 3.24 8.84
CA PHE A 18 -20.92 3.05 7.40
C PHE A 18 -22.04 3.69 6.57
N ILE A 19 -23.31 3.54 6.98
CA ILE A 19 -24.45 4.10 6.24
C ILE A 19 -24.61 5.62 6.42
N THR A 20 -23.85 6.22 7.34
CA THR A 20 -23.87 7.68 7.58
C THR A 20 -22.62 8.39 7.06
N GLY A 21 -21.73 7.68 6.34
CA GLY A 21 -20.46 8.24 5.87
C GLY A 21 -19.48 8.59 6.99
N LYS A 22 -19.69 8.04 8.19
CA LYS A 22 -18.81 8.18 9.36
C LYS A 22 -17.89 6.98 9.56
N GLY A 23 -17.83 6.07 8.59
CA GLY A 23 -16.75 5.10 8.48
C GLY A 23 -15.45 5.84 8.20
N GLN A 24 -14.33 5.24 8.60
CA GLN A 24 -13.01 5.79 8.31
C GLN A 24 -12.16 4.70 7.65
N TYR A 25 -11.82 4.92 6.40
CA TYR A 25 -10.90 4.13 5.60
C TYR A 25 -9.54 4.84 5.56
N THR A 26 -8.53 4.16 5.02
CA THR A 26 -7.16 4.70 5.01
C THR A 26 -7.03 6.00 4.21
N ASP A 27 -7.83 6.17 3.15
CA ASP A 27 -7.81 7.35 2.29
C ASP A 27 -8.63 8.53 2.85
N ASP A 28 -9.44 8.31 3.90
CA ASP A 28 -10.16 9.38 4.60
C ASP A 28 -9.26 10.16 5.56
N ILE A 29 -8.04 9.66 5.81
CA ILE A 29 -7.08 10.26 6.74
C ILE A 29 -6.46 11.50 6.08
N ASN A 30 -6.56 12.65 6.75
CA ASN A 30 -5.92 13.89 6.34
C ASN A 30 -5.08 14.48 7.49
N LEU A 31 -3.76 14.50 7.31
CA LEU A 31 -2.79 14.96 8.30
C LEU A 31 -2.11 16.27 7.86
N PRO A 32 -1.74 17.15 8.81
CA PRO A 32 -0.93 18.33 8.50
C PRO A 32 0.37 17.94 7.79
N LYS A 33 0.67 18.64 6.68
CA LYS A 33 1.89 18.43 5.87
C LYS A 33 1.98 17.05 5.19
N GLN A 34 0.87 16.32 5.03
CA GLN A 34 0.87 15.07 4.28
C GLN A 34 1.30 15.28 2.82
N THR A 35 2.03 14.32 2.28
CA THR A 35 2.45 14.28 0.87
C THR A 35 1.78 13.11 0.17
N TYR A 36 1.74 13.15 -1.16
CA TYR A 36 1.15 12.11 -1.99
C TYR A 36 2.25 11.36 -2.74
N ALA A 37 2.11 10.04 -2.84
CA ALA A 37 3.01 9.19 -3.61
C ALA A 37 2.33 8.71 -4.89
N TYR A 38 3.10 8.62 -5.97
CA TYR A 38 2.68 8.02 -7.23
C TYR A 38 3.74 7.05 -7.73
N PHE A 39 3.31 5.89 -8.21
CA PHE A 39 4.20 4.85 -8.72
C PHE A 39 4.23 4.87 -10.24
N VAL A 40 5.40 5.14 -10.81
CA VAL A 40 5.65 4.92 -12.25
C VAL A 40 5.90 3.43 -12.45
N ARG A 41 5.04 2.78 -13.26
CA ARG A 41 5.08 1.34 -13.50
C ARG A 41 5.71 1.01 -14.84
N SER A 42 6.24 -0.21 -14.96
CA SER A 42 6.79 -0.70 -16.23
C SER A 42 5.71 -0.74 -17.32
N PRO A 43 5.95 -0.19 -18.51
CA PRO A 43 5.09 -0.40 -19.68
C PRO A 43 5.40 -1.73 -20.39
N HIS A 44 6.44 -2.45 -19.97
CA HIS A 44 6.87 -3.71 -20.57
C HIS A 44 6.59 -4.86 -19.61
N ALA A 45 6.10 -5.99 -20.15
CA ALA A 45 5.88 -7.20 -19.35
C ALA A 45 7.19 -7.78 -18.80
N HIS A 46 8.26 -7.75 -19.59
CA HIS A 46 9.60 -8.16 -19.19
C HIS A 46 10.66 -7.37 -19.97
N ALA A 47 11.55 -6.68 -19.26
CA ALA A 47 12.64 -5.90 -19.85
C ALA A 47 13.70 -5.55 -18.79
N THR A 48 14.92 -5.26 -19.25
CA THR A 48 15.97 -4.68 -18.42
C THR A 48 15.87 -3.16 -18.42
N ILE A 49 15.86 -2.53 -17.24
CA ILE A 49 15.91 -1.07 -17.10
C ILE A 49 17.32 -0.60 -17.45
N LYS A 50 17.48 0.08 -18.58
CA LYS A 50 18.77 0.67 -18.99
C LYS A 50 19.05 2.00 -18.29
N SER A 51 18.03 2.82 -18.10
CA SER A 51 18.14 4.14 -17.47
C SER A 51 16.78 4.66 -17.01
N ILE A 52 16.81 5.58 -16.03
CA ILE A 52 15.64 6.33 -15.56
C ILE A 52 16.01 7.82 -15.58
N ASN A 53 15.27 8.62 -16.35
CA ASN A 53 15.50 10.07 -16.41
C ASN A 53 14.49 10.83 -15.53
N THR A 54 14.97 11.38 -14.42
CA THR A 54 14.15 12.14 -13.45
C THR A 54 14.22 13.66 -13.65
N ALA A 55 15.02 14.16 -14.60
CA ALA A 55 15.40 15.58 -14.68
C ALA A 55 14.21 16.53 -14.90
N LYS A 56 13.20 16.12 -15.69
CA LYS A 56 12.00 16.93 -15.90
C LYS A 56 11.11 16.94 -14.66
N ALA A 57 10.86 15.77 -14.08
CA ALA A 57 10.00 15.64 -12.92
C ALA A 57 10.54 16.39 -11.69
N LYS A 58 11.87 16.39 -11.48
CA LYS A 58 12.52 17.16 -10.39
C LYS A 58 12.28 18.67 -10.46
N LYS A 59 11.94 19.21 -11.64
CA LYS A 59 11.72 20.65 -11.85
C LYS A 59 10.25 21.06 -11.69
N ILE A 60 9.34 20.10 -11.50
CA ILE A 60 7.91 20.41 -11.36
C ILE A 60 7.65 20.95 -9.95
N PRO A 61 7.03 22.14 -9.81
CA PRO A 61 6.66 22.67 -8.49
C PRO A 61 5.77 21.70 -7.72
N GLY A 62 6.08 21.48 -6.44
CA GLY A 62 5.35 20.56 -5.56
C GLY A 62 5.89 19.13 -5.53
N VAL A 63 6.82 18.74 -6.42
CA VAL A 63 7.54 17.47 -6.30
C VAL A 63 8.53 17.55 -5.13
N VAL A 64 8.23 16.80 -4.07
CA VAL A 64 9.06 16.77 -2.85
C VAL A 64 10.21 15.76 -2.93
N GLY A 65 10.11 14.74 -3.78
CA GLY A 65 11.10 13.69 -3.92
C GLY A 65 10.78 12.74 -5.07
N ILE A 66 11.82 12.12 -5.62
CA ILE A 66 11.71 11.04 -6.62
C ILE A 66 12.68 9.96 -6.19
N PHE A 67 12.15 8.75 -5.97
CA PHE A 67 12.90 7.61 -5.47
C PHE A 67 12.99 6.53 -6.56
N THR A 68 14.17 5.96 -6.68
CA THR A 68 14.53 4.95 -7.69
C THR A 68 15.20 3.75 -7.02
N GLY A 69 15.55 2.73 -7.82
CA GLY A 69 16.31 1.57 -7.31
C GLY A 69 17.66 1.95 -6.70
N ASP A 70 18.29 3.03 -7.18
CA ASP A 70 19.58 3.50 -6.67
C ASP A 70 19.45 4.01 -5.23
N ASP A 71 18.34 4.68 -4.89
CA ASP A 71 18.08 5.17 -3.54
C ASP A 71 17.86 4.00 -2.56
N VAL A 72 17.10 2.98 -3.00
CA VAL A 72 16.87 1.75 -2.23
C VAL A 72 18.18 1.00 -1.95
N ALA A 73 19.05 0.90 -2.96
CA ALA A 73 20.35 0.25 -2.84
C ALA A 73 21.29 1.03 -1.91
N LYS A 74 21.32 2.36 -2.05
CA LYS A 74 22.12 3.27 -1.20
C LYS A 74 21.72 3.17 0.27
N ASP A 75 20.42 3.13 0.55
CA ASP A 75 19.87 3.06 1.91
C ASP A 75 19.88 1.64 2.49
N LYS A 76 20.33 0.65 1.71
CA LYS A 76 20.44 -0.77 2.10
C LYS A 76 19.13 -1.33 2.67
N LEU A 77 18.00 -0.91 2.10
CA LEU A 77 16.67 -1.35 2.53
C LEU A 77 16.43 -2.85 2.32
N GLY A 78 17.18 -3.48 1.42
CA GLY A 78 17.08 -4.92 1.13
C GLY A 78 15.80 -5.28 0.37
N GLY A 79 15.55 -6.58 0.24
CA GLY A 79 14.33 -7.11 -0.36
C GLY A 79 13.18 -7.20 0.65
N LEU A 80 11.95 -7.23 0.14
CA LEU A 80 10.80 -7.65 0.93
C LEU A 80 10.98 -9.12 1.32
N ILE A 81 11.24 -9.38 2.59
CA ILE A 81 11.33 -10.74 3.10
C ILE A 81 9.96 -11.41 3.01
N CYS A 82 9.91 -12.62 2.44
CA CYS A 82 8.78 -13.51 2.68
C CYS A 82 8.93 -14.04 4.11
N GLY A 83 8.30 -13.37 5.07
CA GLY A 83 8.39 -13.71 6.50
C GLY A 83 7.80 -15.08 6.86
N TRP A 84 7.08 -15.71 5.93
CA TRP A 84 6.64 -17.10 6.01
C TRP A 84 7.26 -17.87 4.86
N MET A 85 8.25 -18.71 5.19
CA MET A 85 8.81 -19.67 4.26
C MET A 85 7.77 -20.78 4.07
N ILE A 86 6.93 -20.67 3.05
CA ILE A 86 6.00 -21.74 2.69
C ILE A 86 6.84 -22.81 2.03
N HIS A 87 7.19 -23.87 2.76
CA HIS A 87 7.80 -25.02 2.12
C HIS A 87 6.79 -25.65 1.16
N SER A 88 7.24 -25.94 -0.06
CA SER A 88 6.54 -26.81 -0.99
C SER A 88 6.22 -28.16 -0.31
N LYS A 89 5.27 -28.93 -0.86
CA LYS A 89 4.86 -30.24 -0.27
C LYS A 89 6.02 -31.23 -0.09
N ASP A 90 7.11 -31.05 -0.83
CA ASP A 90 8.34 -31.84 -0.77
C ASP A 90 9.38 -31.30 0.23
N GLY A 91 9.08 -30.20 0.94
CA GLY A 91 9.97 -29.59 1.91
C GLY A 91 11.00 -28.62 1.34
N SER A 92 11.00 -28.39 0.02
CA SER A 92 11.82 -27.34 -0.59
C SER A 92 11.23 -25.94 -0.33
N PRO A 93 12.05 -24.87 -0.21
CA PRO A 93 11.56 -23.49 -0.05
C PRO A 93 10.65 -23.01 -1.17
#